data_AF-A0A2E3H7L6-F1
#
_entry.id   AF-A0A2E3H7L6-F1
#
_cell.length_a   1.000
_cell.length_b   1.000
_cell.length_c   1.000
_cell.angle_alpha   90.00
_cell.angle_beta   90.00
_cell.angle_gamma   90.00
#
_symmetry.space_group_name_H-M   'P 1'
#
loop_
_entity.id
_entity.type
_entity.pdbx_description
1 polymer ?
#
loop_
_entity_poly.entity_id
_entity_poly.type
_entity_poly.pdbx_seq_one_letter_code
_entity_poly.pdbx_strand_id
1 'polypeptide(L)'
;MNRYIKSAGVIIGTLVLLSQGANAEQVPAVLGKYLVPGVAARGQVVVVDPPKEINEYVAKVEKAARDDPEWFKSYSKNAKPGIPLPFHEKLGLSKEDYATYNKLWDERKMVPLKDGNVMVRLEQAKKGEWMVRVSGKGAPLSLLRYLAGKDVVKSPNGELTRLEDIDADPRSILGKWTGHEWRFQEEDSLGKTKENFGIGTLVGTRWGILVYRLQSTSAQGKLLFDRSMVIRFPMPGK
;
A
#
# COMPACT_ATOMS: atom_id res chain seq x y z
N MET A 1 -65.34 55.94 -19.82
CA MET A 1 -64.75 55.49 -18.54
C MET A 1 -64.98 53.99 -18.42
N ASN A 2 -63.88 53.21 -18.37
CA ASN A 2 -63.76 51.80 -17.94
C ASN A 2 -64.65 50.71 -18.59
N ARG A 3 -64.20 49.50 -18.93
CA ARG A 3 -62.88 48.86 -19.11
C ARG A 3 -63.20 47.47 -19.68
N TYR A 4 -62.48 47.05 -20.72
CA TYR A 4 -62.41 45.67 -21.19
C TYR A 4 -61.75 44.76 -20.13
N ILE A 5 -62.17 43.50 -19.98
CA ILE A 5 -61.24 42.35 -19.77
C ILE A 5 -61.79 41.10 -20.47
N LYS A 6 -60.98 40.58 -21.39
CA LYS A 6 -61.09 39.31 -22.11
C LYS A 6 -60.57 38.16 -21.23
N SER A 7 -61.23 37.01 -21.32
CA SER A 7 -60.77 35.74 -20.75
C SER A 7 -59.52 35.24 -21.48
N ALA A 8 -58.42 35.02 -20.75
CA ALA A 8 -57.21 34.39 -21.24
C ALA A 8 -57.20 32.90 -20.83
N GLY A 9 -57.13 32.01 -21.81
CA GLY A 9 -56.91 30.58 -21.61
C GLY A 9 -55.46 30.31 -21.22
N VAL A 10 -55.28 29.52 -20.16
CA VAL A 10 -53.96 29.07 -19.68
C VAL A 10 -53.58 27.80 -20.43
N ILE A 11 -52.51 27.87 -21.22
CA ILE A 11 -51.82 26.69 -21.79
C ILE A 11 -50.76 26.26 -20.79
N ILE A 12 -50.94 25.08 -20.19
CA ILE A 12 -49.95 24.45 -19.31
C ILE A 12 -48.90 23.77 -20.19
N GLY A 13 -47.72 24.37 -20.28
CA GLY A 13 -46.55 23.77 -20.91
C GLY A 13 -45.88 22.77 -19.97
N THR A 14 -45.83 21.51 -20.36
CA THR A 14 -45.14 20.44 -19.62
C THR A 14 -43.63 20.57 -19.83
N LEU A 15 -42.90 20.96 -18.79
CA LEU A 15 -41.44 21.02 -18.79
C LEU A 15 -40.89 19.59 -18.62
N VAL A 16 -40.36 18.99 -19.69
CA VAL A 16 -39.64 17.72 -19.61
C VAL A 16 -38.25 18.00 -19.05
N LEU A 17 -38.07 17.75 -17.75
CA LEU A 17 -36.76 17.71 -17.11
C LEU A 17 -36.05 16.43 -17.55
N LEU A 18 -35.17 16.54 -18.56
CA LEU A 18 -34.16 15.53 -18.87
C LEU A 18 -33.19 15.44 -17.68
N SER A 19 -33.43 14.50 -16.78
CA SER A 19 -32.45 14.10 -15.79
C SER A 19 -31.32 13.36 -16.52
N GLN A 20 -30.24 14.09 -16.82
CA GLN A 20 -28.97 13.45 -17.12
C GLN A 20 -28.52 12.75 -15.85
N GLY A 21 -28.87 11.47 -15.71
CA GLY A 21 -28.28 10.60 -14.71
C GLY A 21 -26.77 10.65 -14.90
N ALA A 22 -26.07 11.23 -13.93
CA ALA A 22 -24.63 11.05 -13.82
C ALA A 22 -24.40 9.55 -13.69
N ASN A 23 -23.95 8.92 -14.78
CA ASN A 23 -23.48 7.54 -14.72
C ASN A 23 -22.28 7.53 -13.78
N ALA A 24 -22.52 7.18 -12.51
CA ALA A 24 -21.47 6.92 -11.56
C ALA A 24 -20.61 5.80 -12.14
N GLU A 25 -19.36 6.11 -12.46
CA GLU A 25 -18.45 5.13 -13.01
C GLU A 25 -18.30 3.99 -12.01
N GLN A 26 -18.35 2.75 -12.50
CA GLN A 26 -18.21 1.59 -11.63
C GLN A 26 -16.83 1.63 -10.94
N VAL A 27 -16.85 1.42 -9.64
CA VAL A 27 -15.65 1.38 -8.81
C VAL A 27 -14.79 0.21 -9.26
N PRO A 28 -13.50 0.40 -9.56
CA PRO A 28 -12.62 -0.69 -9.94
C PRO A 28 -12.55 -1.74 -8.83
N ALA A 29 -12.78 -3.01 -9.16
CA ALA A 29 -12.82 -4.10 -8.18
C ALA A 29 -11.54 -4.18 -7.33
N VAL A 30 -10.38 -3.88 -7.92
CA VAL A 30 -9.06 -3.86 -7.27
C VAL A 30 -8.93 -2.80 -6.15
N LEU A 31 -9.84 -1.82 -6.08
CA LEU A 31 -9.92 -0.85 -4.99
C LEU A 31 -11.23 -1.00 -4.20
N GLY A 32 -12.35 -1.18 -4.91
CA GLY A 32 -13.71 -1.28 -4.37
C GLY A 32 -13.93 -2.48 -3.45
N LYS A 33 -13.14 -3.55 -3.58
CA LYS A 33 -13.12 -4.68 -2.65
C LYS A 33 -12.70 -4.27 -1.23
N TYR A 34 -11.88 -3.24 -1.10
CA TYR A 34 -11.27 -2.84 0.16
C TYR A 34 -11.87 -1.55 0.73
N LEU A 35 -12.30 -0.63 -0.13
CA LEU A 35 -12.78 0.70 0.25
C LEU A 35 -14.09 1.03 -0.47
N VAL A 36 -15.05 1.63 0.24
CA VAL A 36 -16.24 2.21 -0.38
C VAL A 36 -15.93 3.64 -0.82
N PRO A 37 -16.22 4.02 -2.07
CA PRO A 37 -16.02 5.40 -2.53
C PRO A 37 -16.72 6.42 -1.65
N GLY A 38 -16.05 7.54 -1.37
CA GLY A 38 -16.61 8.65 -0.60
C GLY A 38 -16.70 8.41 0.91
N VAL A 39 -16.62 7.15 1.37
CA VAL A 39 -16.66 6.80 2.79
C VAL A 39 -15.26 6.88 3.39
N ALA A 40 -15.09 7.68 4.43
CA ALA A 40 -13.82 7.82 5.12
C ALA A 40 -13.66 6.75 6.20
N ALA A 41 -12.58 5.98 6.14
CA ALA A 41 -12.18 5.00 7.15
C ALA A 41 -11.10 5.58 8.07
N ARG A 42 -11.27 5.41 9.39
CA ARG A 42 -10.25 5.79 10.38
C ARG A 42 -9.13 4.74 10.37
N GLY A 43 -8.04 5.05 9.69
CA GLY A 43 -6.87 4.20 9.58
C GLY A 43 -5.76 4.57 10.58
N GLN A 44 -4.73 3.73 10.60
CA GLN A 44 -3.56 3.88 11.45
C GLN A 44 -2.30 3.55 10.64
N VAL A 45 -1.32 4.45 10.62
CA VAL A 45 0.05 4.11 10.25
C VAL A 45 0.59 3.18 11.33
N VAL A 46 1.13 2.05 10.88
CA VAL A 46 1.61 0.97 11.74
C VAL A 46 3.06 0.66 11.46
N VAL A 47 3.74 0.15 12.48
CA VAL A 47 5.07 -0.44 12.38
C VAL A 47 5.02 -1.86 12.88
N VAL A 48 5.98 -2.67 12.45
CA VAL A 48 6.18 -4.00 13.01
C VAL A 48 7.17 -3.88 14.15
N ASP A 49 6.72 -4.24 15.34
CA ASP A 49 7.47 -4.17 16.59
C ASP A 49 7.83 -5.60 17.01
N PRO A 50 9.07 -6.05 16.77
CA PRO A 50 9.55 -7.32 17.28
C PRO A 50 10.00 -7.19 18.75
N PRO A 51 10.11 -8.30 19.49
CA PRO A 51 10.78 -8.32 20.79
C PRO A 51 12.20 -7.74 20.70
N LYS A 52 12.62 -6.95 21.68
CA LYS A 52 13.90 -6.22 21.65
C LYS A 52 15.10 -7.17 21.60
N GLU A 53 14.95 -8.35 22.18
CA GLU A 53 15.92 -9.44 22.23
C GLU A 53 16.31 -9.91 20.83
N ILE A 54 15.46 -9.71 19.82
CA ILE A 54 15.77 -10.11 18.44
C ILE A 54 16.98 -9.36 17.88
N ASN A 55 17.27 -8.17 18.40
CA ASN A 55 18.27 -7.26 17.84
C ASN A 55 19.68 -7.84 17.96
N GLU A 56 19.95 -8.64 18.99
CA GLU A 56 21.24 -9.33 19.12
C GLU A 56 21.48 -10.28 17.94
N TYR A 57 20.47 -11.09 17.60
CA TYR A 57 20.55 -12.04 16.51
C TYR A 57 20.59 -11.35 15.15
N VAL A 58 19.82 -10.28 14.96
CA VAL A 58 19.89 -9.45 13.75
C VAL A 58 21.29 -8.88 13.58
N ALA A 59 21.90 -8.34 14.65
CA ALA A 59 23.25 -7.80 14.60
C ALA A 59 24.32 -8.85 14.25
N LYS A 60 24.17 -10.10 14.74
CA LYS A 60 25.04 -11.22 14.36
C LYS A 60 24.94 -11.52 12.85
N VAL A 61 23.72 -11.59 12.32
CA VAL A 61 23.48 -11.82 10.87
C VAL A 61 24.02 -10.65 10.03
N GLU A 62 23.79 -9.41 10.45
CA GLU A 62 24.32 -8.22 9.76
C GLU A 62 25.84 -8.19 9.77
N LYS A 63 26.47 -8.57 10.89
CA LYS A 63 27.93 -8.69 10.97
C LYS A 63 28.44 -9.74 9.99
N ALA A 64 27.84 -10.92 9.99
CA ALA A 64 28.22 -11.99 9.07
C ALA A 64 28.06 -11.58 7.60
N ALA A 65 26.99 -10.85 7.27
CA ALA A 65 26.77 -10.30 5.93
C ALA A 65 27.84 -9.27 5.52
N ARG A 66 28.36 -8.48 6.47
CA ARG A 66 29.46 -7.53 6.22
C ARG A 66 30.81 -8.22 6.09
N ASP A 67 31.03 -9.29 6.83
CA ASP A 67 32.30 -10.03 6.82
C ASP A 67 32.48 -10.87 5.54
N ASP A 68 31.38 -11.39 4.95
CA ASP A 68 31.40 -12.15 3.68
C ASP A 68 30.24 -11.70 2.73
N PRO A 69 30.35 -10.52 2.11
CA PRO A 69 29.26 -9.91 1.35
C PRO A 69 28.91 -10.66 0.06
N GLU A 70 29.90 -11.25 -0.61
CA GLU A 70 29.68 -12.02 -1.85
C GLU A 70 28.94 -13.33 -1.55
N TRP A 71 29.32 -14.03 -0.48
CA TRP A 71 28.57 -15.20 -0.03
C TRP A 71 27.15 -14.82 0.37
N PHE A 72 26.96 -13.77 1.17
CA PHE A 72 25.64 -13.37 1.64
C PHE A 72 24.72 -13.02 0.47
N LYS A 73 25.22 -12.24 -0.51
CA LYS A 73 24.49 -11.89 -1.73
C LYS A 73 24.07 -13.11 -2.54
N SER A 74 24.96 -14.11 -2.66
CA SER A 74 24.65 -15.37 -3.35
C SER A 74 23.60 -16.19 -2.59
N TYR A 75 23.79 -16.34 -1.27
CA TYR A 75 22.92 -17.11 -0.39
C TYR A 75 21.50 -16.52 -0.31
N SER A 76 21.38 -15.20 -0.23
CA SER A 76 20.09 -14.52 -0.09
C SER A 76 19.33 -14.36 -1.42
N LYS A 77 19.94 -14.70 -2.57
CA LYS A 77 19.39 -14.38 -3.91
C LYS A 77 17.98 -14.93 -4.13
N ASN A 78 17.70 -16.12 -3.61
CA ASN A 78 16.41 -16.81 -3.75
C ASN A 78 15.56 -16.76 -2.48
N ALA A 79 16.00 -16.01 -1.46
CA ALA A 79 15.24 -15.86 -0.24
C ALA A 79 13.95 -15.08 -0.54
N LYS A 80 12.84 -15.56 0.03
CA LYS A 80 11.56 -14.85 -0.07
C LYS A 80 11.68 -13.52 0.70
N PRO A 81 11.38 -12.38 0.06
CA PRO A 81 11.49 -11.08 0.71
C PRO A 81 10.68 -10.99 2.00
N GLY A 82 11.32 -10.48 3.04
CA GLY A 82 10.69 -10.26 4.34
C GLY A 82 10.39 -11.54 5.13
N ILE A 83 10.95 -12.68 4.76
CA ILE A 83 10.96 -13.91 5.58
C ILE A 83 12.40 -14.11 6.09
N PRO A 84 12.60 -14.69 7.29
CA PRO A 84 13.93 -15.06 7.77
C PRO A 84 14.66 -15.90 6.73
N LEU A 85 15.94 -15.62 6.55
CA LEU A 85 16.79 -16.51 5.77
C LEU A 85 16.77 -17.90 6.43
N PRO A 86 16.79 -18.99 5.63
CA PRO A 86 17.01 -20.32 6.15
C PRO A 86 18.29 -20.39 7.00
N PHE A 87 18.42 -21.39 7.86
CA PHE A 87 19.65 -21.54 8.65
C PHE A 87 20.86 -21.79 7.76
N HIS A 88 21.98 -21.16 8.10
CA HIS A 88 23.30 -21.50 7.59
C HIS A 88 24.36 -21.06 8.61
N GLU A 89 25.43 -21.83 8.77
CA GLU A 89 26.48 -21.57 9.77
C GLU A 89 27.17 -20.21 9.56
N LYS A 90 27.36 -19.83 8.30
CA LYS A 90 27.87 -18.51 7.91
C LYS A 90 26.92 -17.33 8.22
N LEU A 91 25.73 -17.54 8.78
CA LEU A 91 24.90 -16.43 9.30
C LEU A 91 25.40 -15.90 10.65
N GLY A 92 26.43 -16.53 11.24
CA GLY A 92 26.97 -16.11 12.54
C GLY A 92 26.05 -16.47 13.72
N LEU A 93 25.13 -17.42 13.51
CA LEU A 93 24.21 -17.96 14.51
C LEU A 93 24.51 -19.44 14.71
N SER A 94 24.52 -19.90 15.96
CA SER A 94 24.38 -21.34 16.25
C SER A 94 22.97 -21.82 15.87
N LYS A 95 22.75 -23.14 15.90
CA LYS A 95 21.40 -23.71 15.67
C LYS A 95 20.42 -23.25 16.75
N GLU A 96 20.88 -23.16 17.98
CA GLU A 96 20.12 -22.72 19.15
C GLU A 96 19.80 -21.22 19.06
N ASP A 97 20.77 -20.41 18.63
CA ASP A 97 20.57 -18.99 18.36
C ASP A 97 19.54 -18.80 17.24
N TYR A 98 19.64 -19.58 16.16
CA TYR A 98 18.70 -19.51 15.05
C TYR A 98 17.29 -19.93 15.45
N ALA A 99 17.15 -20.97 16.27
CA ALA A 99 15.85 -21.38 16.80
C ALA A 99 15.23 -20.27 17.66
N THR A 100 16.02 -19.64 18.52
CA THR A 100 15.58 -18.51 19.35
C THR A 100 15.20 -17.31 18.50
N TYR A 101 16.03 -16.95 17.52
CA TYR A 101 15.75 -15.91 16.53
C TYR A 101 14.41 -16.15 15.82
N ASN A 102 14.12 -17.39 15.39
CA ASN A 102 12.84 -17.71 14.75
C ASN A 102 11.65 -17.57 15.70
N LYS A 103 11.80 -17.97 16.97
CA LYS A 103 10.74 -17.79 17.96
C LYS A 103 10.43 -16.31 18.19
N LEU A 104 11.47 -15.50 18.41
CA LEU A 104 11.33 -14.04 18.56
C LEU A 104 10.78 -13.39 17.28
N TRP A 105 11.13 -13.95 16.12
CA TRP A 105 10.55 -13.54 14.85
C TRP A 105 9.02 -13.77 14.89
N ASP A 106 8.55 -14.93 15.27
CA ASP A 106 7.12 -15.23 15.25
C ASP A 106 6.31 -14.43 16.30
N GLU A 107 6.96 -13.77 17.27
CA GLU A 107 6.34 -12.92 18.29
C GLU A 107 6.12 -11.45 17.88
N ARG A 108 6.53 -11.05 16.67
CA ARG A 108 6.31 -9.70 16.12
C ARG A 108 4.85 -9.27 16.16
N LYS A 109 4.62 -7.98 16.40
CA LYS A 109 3.28 -7.38 16.38
C LYS A 109 3.23 -6.16 15.49
N MET A 110 2.10 -5.99 14.81
CA MET A 110 1.80 -4.76 14.07
C MET A 110 1.15 -3.75 15.02
N VAL A 111 1.90 -2.72 15.41
CA VAL A 111 1.49 -1.71 16.38
C VAL A 111 1.25 -0.35 15.71
N PRO A 112 0.18 0.37 16.08
CA PRO A 112 -0.02 1.75 15.63
C PRO A 112 1.09 2.67 16.13
N LEU A 113 1.53 3.58 15.28
CA LEU A 113 2.33 4.72 15.72
C LEU A 113 1.46 5.66 16.57
N LYS A 114 2.05 6.23 17.64
CA LYS A 114 1.36 7.14 18.58
C LYS A 114 0.64 8.29 17.85
N ASP A 115 1.30 8.90 16.88
CA ASP A 115 0.72 9.96 16.03
C ASP A 115 0.41 9.44 14.61
N GLY A 116 -0.03 8.18 14.53
CA GLY A 116 -0.28 7.45 13.29
C GLY A 116 -1.72 7.47 12.81
N ASN A 117 -2.65 8.13 13.50
CA ASN A 117 -4.04 8.15 13.07
C ASN A 117 -4.21 8.93 11.76
N VAL A 118 -4.92 8.33 10.80
CA VAL A 118 -5.16 8.89 9.46
C VAL A 118 -6.60 8.64 9.02
N MET A 119 -7.08 9.41 8.06
CA MET A 119 -8.32 9.14 7.33
C MET A 119 -7.95 8.56 5.97
N VAL A 120 -8.56 7.45 5.59
CA VAL A 120 -8.39 6.78 4.29
C VAL A 120 -9.71 6.85 3.55
N ARG A 121 -9.72 7.33 2.31
CA ARG A 121 -10.94 7.44 1.48
C ARG A 121 -10.63 7.14 0.03
N LEU A 122 -11.45 6.31 -0.61
CA LEU A 122 -11.42 6.11 -2.05
C LEU A 122 -12.21 7.23 -2.73
N GLU A 123 -11.61 7.88 -3.72
CA GLU A 123 -12.22 8.96 -4.50
C GLU A 123 -12.00 8.73 -5.98
N GLN A 124 -12.98 9.14 -6.79
CA GLN A 124 -12.78 9.30 -8.21
C GLN A 124 -12.18 10.70 -8.46
N ALA A 125 -10.98 10.76 -9.01
CA ALA A 125 -10.31 12.03 -9.30
C ALA A 125 -10.88 12.68 -10.58
N LYS A 126 -11.13 11.86 -11.60
CA LYS A 126 -11.86 12.17 -12.83
C LYS A 126 -12.26 10.87 -13.51
N LYS A 127 -12.98 10.94 -14.64
CA LYS A 127 -13.38 9.75 -15.40
C LYS A 127 -12.18 8.84 -15.70
N GLY A 128 -12.27 7.56 -15.34
CA GLY A 128 -11.21 6.56 -15.50
C GLY A 128 -10.08 6.62 -14.46
N GLU A 129 -10.06 7.60 -13.56
CA GLU A 129 -8.98 7.80 -12.59
C GLU A 129 -9.48 7.82 -11.15
N TRP A 130 -8.88 6.97 -10.33
CA TRP A 130 -9.22 6.78 -8.93
C TRP A 130 -8.02 7.06 -8.03
N MET A 131 -8.25 7.47 -6.80
CA MET A 131 -7.19 7.70 -5.82
C MET A 131 -7.62 7.29 -4.42
N VAL A 132 -6.66 6.82 -3.64
CA VAL A 132 -6.83 6.63 -2.20
C VAL A 132 -6.30 7.89 -1.51
N ARG A 133 -7.21 8.77 -1.10
CA ARG A 133 -6.86 9.95 -0.31
C ARG A 133 -6.55 9.50 1.12
N VAL A 134 -5.39 9.92 1.61
CA VAL A 134 -4.95 9.66 2.98
C VAL A 134 -4.55 10.97 3.65
N SER A 135 -4.95 11.18 4.91
CA SER A 135 -4.57 12.36 5.69
C SER A 135 -3.31 12.14 6.55
N GLY A 136 -2.84 13.22 7.19
CA GLY A 136 -1.77 13.16 8.20
C GLY A 136 -0.47 12.58 7.65
N LYS A 137 0.15 11.66 8.41
CA LYS A 137 1.40 10.99 8.01
C LYS A 137 1.28 10.18 6.72
N GLY A 138 0.06 9.81 6.32
CA GLY A 138 -0.21 9.10 5.08
C GLY A 138 -0.38 9.98 3.84
N ALA A 139 -0.37 11.32 3.99
CA ALA A 139 -0.62 12.27 2.91
C ALA A 139 0.13 12.02 1.59
N PRO A 140 1.40 11.57 1.58
CA PRO A 140 2.11 11.26 0.33
C PRO A 140 1.40 10.25 -0.59
N LEU A 141 0.63 9.29 -0.05
CA LEU A 141 -0.16 8.33 -0.83
C LEU A 141 -1.23 9.01 -1.70
N SER A 142 -1.71 10.20 -1.30
CA SER A 142 -2.72 10.95 -2.04
C SER A 142 -2.23 11.49 -3.38
N LEU A 143 -0.94 11.34 -3.70
CA LEU A 143 -0.37 11.71 -5.01
C LEU A 143 -0.57 10.60 -6.06
N LEU A 144 -0.91 9.39 -5.64
CA LEU A 144 -1.08 8.25 -6.54
C LEU A 144 -2.43 8.32 -7.26
N ARG A 145 -2.45 7.93 -8.54
CA ARG A 145 -3.66 7.84 -9.37
C ARG A 145 -3.74 6.47 -10.03
N TYR A 146 -4.74 5.68 -9.67
CA TYR A 146 -5.05 4.44 -10.36
C TYR A 146 -5.82 4.74 -11.65
N LEU A 147 -5.29 4.27 -12.79
CA LEU A 147 -5.90 4.41 -14.12
C LEU A 147 -6.64 3.11 -14.47
N ALA A 148 -7.97 3.10 -14.31
CA ALA A 148 -8.75 1.87 -14.37
C ALA A 148 -8.68 1.15 -15.73
N GLY A 149 -8.65 1.90 -16.84
CA GLY A 149 -8.59 1.34 -18.19
C GLY A 149 -7.24 0.69 -18.55
N LYS A 150 -6.20 0.89 -17.74
CA LYS A 150 -4.83 0.38 -17.99
C LYS A 150 -4.32 -0.55 -16.89
N ASP A 151 -4.99 -0.61 -15.73
CA ASP A 151 -4.51 -1.27 -14.51
C ASP A 151 -3.08 -0.83 -14.12
N VAL A 152 -2.87 0.50 -14.10
CA VAL A 152 -1.60 1.10 -13.64
C VAL A 152 -1.85 2.15 -12.58
N VAL A 153 -0.84 2.41 -11.76
CA VAL A 153 -0.85 3.52 -10.80
C VAL A 153 0.16 4.57 -11.24
N LYS A 154 -0.29 5.77 -11.56
CA LYS A 154 0.57 6.91 -11.86
C LYS A 154 1.04 7.56 -10.55
N SER A 155 2.35 7.75 -10.42
CA SER A 155 3.01 8.52 -9.37
C SER A 155 3.81 9.69 -9.97
N PRO A 156 4.41 10.56 -9.13
CA PRO A 156 5.38 11.54 -9.61
C PRO A 156 6.63 10.93 -10.27
N ASN A 157 6.97 9.67 -10.00
CA ASN A 157 8.14 9.01 -10.57
C ASN A 157 7.85 8.30 -11.89
N GLY A 158 6.58 7.96 -12.18
CA GLY A 158 6.20 7.28 -13.42
C GLY A 158 4.92 6.46 -13.29
N GLU A 159 4.69 5.57 -14.25
CA GLU A 159 3.62 4.58 -14.18
C GLU A 159 4.13 3.31 -13.48
N LEU A 160 3.51 2.97 -12.35
CA LEU A 160 3.70 1.69 -11.68
C LEU A 160 2.84 0.63 -12.38
N THR A 161 3.47 -0.43 -12.86
CA THR A 161 2.82 -1.53 -13.58
C THR A 161 2.34 -2.61 -12.62
N ARG A 162 1.22 -3.26 -12.96
CA ARG A 162 0.62 -4.31 -12.14
C ARG A 162 1.56 -5.51 -12.02
N LEU A 163 1.72 -6.01 -10.79
CA LEU A 163 2.36 -7.28 -10.49
C LEU A 163 1.31 -8.38 -10.22
N GLU A 164 1.78 -9.61 -10.05
CA GLU A 164 0.94 -10.70 -9.56
C GLU A 164 0.25 -10.32 -8.24
N ASP A 165 -0.94 -10.87 -8.04
CA ASP A 165 -1.66 -10.67 -6.81
C ASP A 165 -0.87 -11.21 -5.62
N ILE A 166 -0.85 -10.42 -4.56
CA ILE A 166 -0.11 -10.74 -3.36
C ILE A 166 -0.82 -11.89 -2.66
N ASP A 167 -0.07 -12.93 -2.37
CA ASP A 167 -0.38 -13.93 -1.36
C ASP A 167 0.81 -14.08 -0.41
N ALA A 168 0.94 -13.15 0.52
CA ALA A 168 2.12 -13.06 1.38
C ALA A 168 2.25 -14.29 2.28
N ASP A 169 3.47 -14.66 2.65
CA ASP A 169 3.68 -15.73 3.62
C ASP A 169 3.27 -15.27 5.03
N PRO A 170 2.67 -16.12 5.88
CA PRO A 170 2.39 -15.78 7.28
C PRO A 170 3.62 -15.33 8.07
N ARG A 171 4.82 -15.83 7.71
CA ARG A 171 6.09 -15.45 8.34
C ARG A 171 6.72 -14.20 7.71
N SER A 172 6.09 -13.60 6.71
CA SER A 172 6.56 -12.34 6.15
C SER A 172 6.50 -11.23 7.22
N ILE A 173 7.31 -10.17 7.06
CA ILE A 173 7.38 -9.05 8.01
C ILE A 173 6.00 -8.51 8.38
N LEU A 174 5.08 -8.41 7.40
CA LEU A 174 3.73 -7.87 7.61
C LEU A 174 2.68 -8.93 7.98
N GLY A 175 3.08 -10.19 8.12
CA GLY A 175 2.18 -11.33 8.32
C GLY A 175 1.44 -11.75 7.06
N LYS A 176 0.44 -12.62 7.20
CA LYS A 176 -0.38 -13.11 6.07
C LYS A 176 -1.31 -12.00 5.59
N TRP A 177 -1.15 -11.58 4.33
CA TRP A 177 -2.06 -10.65 3.68
C TRP A 177 -2.18 -10.95 2.18
N THR A 178 -3.33 -10.60 1.62
CA THR A 178 -3.63 -10.81 0.20
C THR A 178 -4.04 -9.50 -0.44
N GLY A 179 -3.67 -9.25 -1.69
CA GLY A 179 -3.98 -7.97 -2.32
C GLY A 179 -3.45 -7.79 -3.73
N HIS A 180 -3.35 -6.54 -4.14
CA HIS A 180 -2.85 -6.13 -5.44
C HIS A 180 -1.66 -5.19 -5.25
N GLU A 181 -0.67 -5.29 -6.11
CA GLU A 181 0.55 -4.49 -6.07
C GLU A 181 0.90 -3.94 -7.45
N TRP A 182 1.37 -2.71 -7.48
CA TRP A 182 1.96 -2.08 -8.66
C TRP A 182 3.38 -1.64 -8.32
N ARG A 183 4.28 -1.73 -9.32
CA ARG A 183 5.67 -1.34 -9.17
C ARG A 183 6.16 -0.50 -10.33
N PHE A 184 6.87 0.56 -10.00
CA PHE A 184 7.74 1.32 -10.90
C PHE A 184 9.18 0.96 -10.57
N GLN A 185 9.99 0.73 -11.59
CA GLN A 185 11.42 0.52 -11.43
C GLN A 185 12.14 1.14 -12.63
N GLU A 186 13.10 2.00 -12.34
CA GLU A 186 13.98 2.62 -13.34
C GLU A 186 15.42 2.54 -12.84
N GLU A 187 16.34 2.31 -13.77
CA GLU A 187 17.77 2.19 -13.52
C GLU A 187 18.53 2.88 -14.65
N ASP A 188 19.40 3.83 -14.29
CA ASP A 188 20.21 4.63 -15.20
C ASP A 188 21.64 4.78 -14.67
N SER A 189 22.45 5.64 -15.31
CA SER A 189 23.84 5.89 -14.90
C SER A 189 23.97 6.57 -13.53
N LEU A 190 22.92 7.22 -13.02
CA LEU A 190 22.90 7.90 -11.72
C LEU A 190 22.48 6.95 -10.60
N GLY A 191 21.65 5.96 -10.90
CA GLY A 191 21.29 4.92 -9.96
C GLY A 191 19.99 4.21 -10.29
N LYS A 192 19.29 3.78 -9.25
CA LYS A 192 18.08 2.98 -9.36
C LYS A 192 16.99 3.52 -8.45
N THR A 193 15.79 3.70 -8.98
CA THR A 193 14.60 4.03 -8.21
C THR A 193 13.60 2.88 -8.31
N LYS A 194 13.02 2.50 -7.16
CA LYS A 194 11.97 1.50 -7.03
C LYS A 194 10.83 2.10 -6.22
N GLU A 195 9.63 2.07 -6.77
CA GLU A 195 8.42 2.49 -6.07
C GLU A 195 7.38 1.37 -6.13
N ASN A 196 6.81 1.01 -4.99
CA ASN A 196 5.79 -0.01 -4.86
C ASN A 196 4.58 0.58 -4.12
N PHE A 197 3.39 0.31 -4.66
CA PHE A 197 2.12 0.57 -3.98
C PHE A 197 1.31 -0.71 -3.96
N GLY A 198 0.81 -1.09 -2.78
CA GLY A 198 -0.05 -2.23 -2.59
C GLY A 198 -1.26 -1.91 -1.73
N ILE A 199 -2.37 -2.58 -2.01
CA ILE A 199 -3.61 -2.54 -1.24
C ILE A 199 -4.16 -3.95 -1.07
N GLY A 200 -4.66 -4.29 0.12
CA GLY A 200 -5.14 -5.63 0.40
C GLY A 200 -5.87 -5.80 1.71
N THR A 201 -5.92 -7.05 2.16
CA THR A 201 -6.53 -7.50 3.41
C THR A 201 -5.53 -8.26 4.26
N LEU A 202 -5.42 -7.93 5.55
CA LEU A 202 -4.74 -8.74 6.55
C LEU A 202 -5.61 -9.96 6.87
N VAL A 203 -5.16 -11.15 6.48
CA VAL A 203 -5.95 -12.39 6.56
C VAL A 203 -6.28 -12.73 8.01
N GLY A 204 -7.51 -13.21 8.24
CA GLY A 204 -8.01 -13.52 9.59
C GLY A 204 -8.37 -12.28 10.43
N THR A 205 -8.35 -11.09 9.83
CA THR A 205 -8.70 -9.84 10.53
C THR A 205 -9.74 -9.02 9.76
N ARG A 206 -10.28 -8.00 10.42
CA ARG A 206 -11.14 -6.97 9.78
C ARG A 206 -10.38 -5.87 9.06
N TRP A 207 -9.05 -5.92 9.07
CA TRP A 207 -8.21 -4.82 8.61
C TRP A 207 -7.85 -4.97 7.13
N GLY A 208 -8.08 -3.92 6.37
CA GLY A 208 -7.41 -3.67 5.11
C GLY A 208 -6.03 -3.08 5.36
N ILE A 209 -5.16 -3.17 4.36
CA ILE A 209 -3.78 -2.68 4.42
C ILE A 209 -3.43 -1.89 3.17
N LEU A 210 -2.73 -0.76 3.33
CA LEU A 210 -1.99 -0.06 2.29
C LEU A 210 -0.50 -0.23 2.60
N VAL A 211 0.28 -0.57 1.58
CA VAL A 211 1.73 -0.65 1.64
C VAL A 211 2.31 0.27 0.59
N TYR A 212 3.18 1.18 1.01
CA TYR A 212 3.90 2.07 0.10
C TYR A 212 5.39 2.00 0.41
N ARG A 213 6.20 1.76 -0.62
CA ARG A 213 7.67 1.79 -0.52
C ARG A 213 8.25 2.59 -1.66
N LEU A 214 9.18 3.48 -1.37
CA LEU A 214 9.96 4.22 -2.34
C LEU A 214 11.41 4.17 -1.91
N GLN A 215 12.26 3.62 -2.77
CA GLN A 215 13.68 3.45 -2.54
C GLN A 215 14.46 3.98 -3.73
N SER A 216 15.51 4.76 -3.47
CA SER A 216 16.48 5.17 -4.48
C SER A 216 17.90 4.84 -4.01
N THR A 217 18.70 4.27 -4.89
CA THR A 217 20.10 3.91 -4.65
C THR A 217 21.00 4.54 -5.72
N SER A 218 22.21 4.97 -5.38
CA SER A 218 23.18 5.45 -6.38
C SER A 218 23.69 4.31 -7.27
N ALA A 219 24.39 4.65 -8.36
CA ALA A 219 25.08 3.69 -9.21
C ALA A 219 26.09 2.80 -8.44
N GLN A 220 26.66 3.29 -7.34
CA GLN A 220 27.56 2.54 -6.45
C GLN A 220 26.81 1.72 -5.38
N GLY A 221 25.47 1.64 -5.46
CA GLY A 221 24.64 0.88 -4.54
C GLY A 221 24.37 1.55 -3.19
N LYS A 222 24.76 2.82 -3.00
CA LYS A 222 24.48 3.56 -1.76
C LYS A 222 23.00 3.92 -1.69
N LEU A 223 22.34 3.65 -0.57
CA LEU A 223 20.97 4.10 -0.32
C LEU A 223 20.92 5.64 -0.25
N LEU A 224 20.17 6.25 -1.15
CA LEU A 224 19.99 7.71 -1.24
C LEU A 224 18.67 8.15 -0.61
N PHE A 225 17.64 7.32 -0.76
CA PHE A 225 16.32 7.57 -0.20
C PHE A 225 15.65 6.24 0.13
N ASP A 226 15.00 6.18 1.29
CA ASP A 226 14.17 5.06 1.69
C ASP A 226 12.97 5.56 2.47
N ARG A 227 11.78 5.25 1.96
CA ARG A 227 10.51 5.48 2.63
C ARG A 227 9.69 4.21 2.56
N SER A 228 9.35 3.68 3.73
CA SER A 228 8.38 2.62 3.88
C SER A 228 7.23 3.11 4.76
N MET A 229 6.00 2.86 4.32
CA MET A 229 4.80 3.21 5.05
C MET A 229 3.77 2.10 4.93
N VAL A 230 3.20 1.72 6.06
CA VAL A 230 2.13 0.74 6.14
C VAL A 230 0.98 1.37 6.90
N ILE A 231 -0.21 1.28 6.32
CA ILE A 231 -1.44 1.81 6.92
C ILE A 231 -2.43 0.68 7.00
N ARG A 232 -3.03 0.45 8.16
CA ARG A 232 -4.21 -0.42 8.28
C ARG A 232 -5.47 0.40 8.42
N PHE A 233 -6.58 -0.08 7.91
CA PHE A 233 -7.88 0.59 7.98
C PHE A 233 -9.01 -0.45 8.10
N PRO A 234 -10.13 -0.14 8.78
CA PRO A 234 -11.24 -1.08 8.89
C PRO A 234 -11.86 -1.28 7.50
N MET A 235 -12.07 -2.55 7.12
CA MET A 235 -12.78 -2.86 5.88
C MET A 235 -14.30 -2.71 6.06
N PRO A 236 -15.03 -2.37 4.99
CA PRO A 236 -16.49 -2.37 5.01
C PRO A 236 -17.04 -3.76 5.31
N GLY A 237 -17.97 -3.87 6.28
CA GLY A 237 -18.70 -5.11 6.54
C GLY A 237 -17.90 -6.25 7.21
N LYS A 238 -16.76 -5.95 7.85
CA LYS A 238 -15.96 -6.91 8.65
C LYS A 238 -15.64 -6.40 10.04
#